data_AF-A0A0S4S7H7-F1
#
_entry.id   AF-A0A0S4S7H7-F1
#
_cell.length_a   1.000
_cell.length_b   1.000
_cell.length_c   1.000
_cell.angle_alpha   90.00
_cell.angle_beta   90.00
_cell.angle_gamma   90.00
#
_symmetry.space_group_name_H-M   'P 1'
#
loop_
_entity.id
_entity.type
_entity.pdbx_description
1 polymer ?
#
loop_
_entity_poly.entity_id
_entity_poly.type
_entity_poly.pdbx_seq_one_letter_code
_entity_poly.pdbx_strand_id
1 'polypeptide(L)' 'MRNLAIFVLLALLFTGCVNKHTPEPNIIYKEKLVPVKCNALMPIKPNNDDTFEADKAIMIYYRECESLLKQCIGIQDGK' A
#
# COMPACT_ATOMS: atom_id res chain seq x y z
N MET A 1 45.64 -45.91 -13.77
CA MET A 1 44.23 -45.76 -14.22
C MET A 1 43.27 -45.42 -13.06
N ARG A 2 43.21 -46.22 -11.99
CA ARG A 2 42.27 -46.02 -10.86
C ARG A 2 42.40 -44.65 -10.14
N ASN A 3 43.63 -44.21 -9.86
CA ASN A 3 43.84 -42.96 -9.12
C ASN A 3 43.51 -41.71 -9.96
N LEU A 4 43.74 -41.77 -11.28
CA LEU A 4 43.41 -40.67 -12.21
C LEU A 4 41.89 -40.46 -12.27
N ALA A 5 41.11 -41.53 -12.28
CA ALA A 5 39.64 -41.45 -12.28
C ALA A 5 39.10 -40.75 -11.03
N ILE A 6 39.72 -40.97 -9.86
CA ILE A 6 39.32 -40.32 -8.60
C ILE A 6 39.58 -38.81 -8.65
N PHE A 7 40.72 -38.38 -9.19
CA PHE A 7 41.03 -36.96 -9.36
C PHE A 7 40.10 -36.25 -10.34
N VAL A 8 39.72 -36.90 -11.44
CA VAL A 8 38.75 -36.36 -12.40
C VAL A 8 37.35 -36.25 -11.79
N LEU A 9 36.92 -37.25 -11.04
CA LEU A 9 35.64 -37.23 -10.34
C LEU A 9 35.58 -36.09 -9.31
N LEU A 10 36.67 -35.89 -8.56
CA LEU A 10 36.78 -34.82 -7.58
C LEU A 10 36.77 -33.43 -8.22
N ALA A 11 37.44 -33.26 -9.37
CA ALA A 11 37.43 -32.01 -10.11
C ALA A 11 36.03 -31.62 -10.60
N LEU A 12 35.23 -32.60 -11.06
CA LEU A 12 33.84 -32.40 -11.49
C LEU A 12 32.89 -32.04 -10.33
N LEU A 13 33.19 -32.50 -9.10
CA LEU A 13 32.38 -32.14 -7.92
C LEU A 13 32.62 -30.70 -7.44
N PHE A 14 33.78 -30.11 -7.75
CA PHE A 14 34.12 -28.74 -7.37
C PHE A 14 33.89 -27.69 -8.49
N THR A 15 33.35 -28.08 -9.65
CA THR A 15 32.89 -27.10 -10.64
C THR A 15 31.53 -26.55 -10.24
N GLY A 16 31.50 -25.37 -9.62
CA GLY A 16 30.27 -24.61 -9.44
C GLY A 16 29.76 -24.08 -10.79
N CYS A 17 28.45 -24.14 -11.03
CA CYS A 17 27.84 -23.37 -12.12
C CYS A 17 28.00 -21.88 -11.83
N VAL A 18 28.93 -21.22 -12.51
CA VAL A 18 28.95 -19.75 -12.56
C VAL A 18 27.78 -19.33 -13.44
N ASN A 19 26.64 -19.07 -12.81
CA ASN A 19 25.52 -18.48 -13.51
C ASN A 19 25.94 -17.05 -13.86
N LYS A 20 26.40 -16.83 -15.11
CA LYS A 20 26.82 -15.51 -15.62
C LYS A 20 25.68 -14.48 -15.61
N HIS A 21 24.48 -14.90 -15.23
CA HIS A 21 23.37 -14.05 -14.87
C HIS A 21 23.28 -13.96 -13.35
N THR A 22 24.05 -13.08 -12.75
CA THR A 22 23.44 -12.21 -11.72
C THR A 22 22.63 -11.20 -12.51
N PRO A 23 21.31 -11.40 -12.73
CA PRO A 23 20.51 -10.33 -13.28
C PRO A 23 20.74 -9.11 -12.38
N GLU A 24 21.11 -7.99 -12.98
CA GLU A 24 21.09 -6.69 -12.29
C GLU A 24 19.79 -6.63 -11.48
N PRO A 25 19.84 -6.14 -10.23
CA PRO A 25 18.64 -6.10 -9.39
C PRO A 25 17.54 -5.43 -10.21
N ASN A 26 16.48 -6.20 -10.51
CA ASN A 26 15.40 -5.71 -11.36
C ASN A 26 14.62 -4.70 -10.51
N ILE A 27 15.01 -3.42 -10.59
CA ILE A 27 14.43 -2.36 -9.78
C ILE A 27 13.06 -2.05 -10.37
N ILE A 28 12.03 -2.73 -9.86
CA ILE A 28 10.65 -2.43 -10.19
C ILE A 28 10.25 -1.18 -9.41
N TYR A 29 10.33 -0.03 -10.05
CA TYR A 29 9.78 1.22 -9.52
C TYR A 29 8.26 1.08 -9.42
N LYS A 30 7.74 1.17 -8.20
CA LYS A 30 6.29 1.21 -7.97
C LYS A 30 5.82 2.66 -8.04
N GLU A 31 4.73 2.89 -8.75
CA GLU A 31 4.06 4.18 -8.70
C GLU A 31 3.58 4.45 -7.27
N LYS A 32 4.04 5.56 -6.69
CA LYS A 32 3.59 6.02 -5.38
C LYS A 32 2.46 7.01 -5.59
N LEU A 33 1.23 6.58 -5.30
CA LEU A 33 0.09 7.48 -5.28
C LEU A 33 0.29 8.51 -4.16
N VAL A 34 0.34 9.78 -4.53
CA VAL A 34 0.41 10.90 -3.59
C VAL A 34 -1.03 11.35 -3.32
N PRO A 35 -1.47 11.44 -2.05
CA PRO A 35 -2.80 11.93 -1.76
C PRO A 35 -2.91 13.40 -2.20
N VAL A 36 -3.93 13.70 -3.01
CA VAL A 36 -4.28 15.07 -3.37
C VAL A 36 -5.22 15.66 -2.33
N LYS A 37 -5.04 16.94 -2.01
CA LYS A 37 -5.93 17.63 -1.07
C LYS A 37 -7.31 17.79 -1.71
N CYS A 38 -8.35 17.39 -0.99
CA CYS A 38 -9.71 17.71 -1.39
C CYS A 38 -10.06 19.16 -1.05
N ASN A 39 -10.74 19.83 -1.98
CA ASN A 39 -11.26 21.19 -1.80
C ASN A 39 -12.62 21.19 -1.07
N ALA A 40 -12.74 20.41 0.01
CA ALA A 40 -13.91 20.41 0.88
C ALA A 40 -13.56 21.05 2.23
N LEU A 41 -14.42 21.94 2.71
CA LEU A 41 -14.32 22.47 4.07
C LEU A 41 -15.08 21.54 4.99
N MET A 42 -14.37 20.91 5.92
CA MET A 42 -14.99 20.05 6.92
C MET A 42 -15.76 20.91 7.94
N PRO A 43 -16.98 20.50 8.33
CA PRO A 43 -17.71 21.19 9.37
C PRO A 43 -16.96 21.12 10.71
N ILE A 44 -17.32 22.01 11.64
CA ILE A 44 -16.77 21.98 13.01
C ILE A 44 -17.53 20.93 13.80
N LYS A 45 -16.81 20.04 14.50
CA LYS A 45 -17.43 19.03 15.34
C LYS A 45 -18.20 19.71 16.48
N PRO A 46 -19.51 19.41 16.66
CA PRO A 46 -20.28 19.95 17.77
C PRO A 46 -19.78 19.39 19.12
N ASN A 47 -20.00 20.15 20.19
CA ASN A 47 -19.69 19.70 21.55
C ASN A 47 -20.64 18.57 21.95
N ASN A 48 -20.13 17.65 22.79
CA ASN A 48 -20.95 16.63 23.40
C ASN A 48 -21.37 17.09 24.80
N ASP A 49 -22.64 17.48 24.94
CA ASP A 49 -23.23 17.93 26.20
C ASP A 49 -24.03 16.81 26.89
N ASP A 50 -23.85 15.55 26.47
CA ASP A 50 -24.55 14.34 26.99
C ASP A 50 -26.09 14.46 26.93
N THR A 51 -26.60 15.25 25.98
CA THR A 51 -28.03 15.36 25.69
C THR A 51 -28.37 14.69 24.37
N PHE A 52 -29.62 14.23 24.25
CA PHE A 52 -30.11 13.63 23.00
C PHE A 52 -29.92 14.55 21.78
N GLU A 53 -30.12 15.86 21.95
CA GLU A 53 -29.94 16.80 20.84
C GLU A 53 -28.46 17.00 20.47
N ALA A 54 -27.54 16.94 21.45
CA ALA A 54 -26.10 16.94 21.18
C ALA A 54 -25.68 15.67 20.43
N ASP A 55 -26.15 14.50 20.85
CA ASP A 55 -25.90 13.23 20.16
C ASP A 55 -26.43 13.26 18.72
N LYS A 56 -27.64 13.77 18.52
CA LYS A 56 -28.23 13.95 17.19
C LYS A 56 -27.40 14.90 16.32
N ALA A 57 -26.91 16.02 16.87
CA ALA A 57 -26.05 16.95 16.15
C ALA A 57 -24.72 16.30 15.74
N ILE A 58 -24.12 15.49 16.63
CA ILE A 58 -22.91 14.71 16.35
C ILE A 58 -23.15 13.71 15.20
N MET A 59 -24.31 13.03 15.19
CA MET A 59 -24.65 12.10 14.12
C MET A 59 -24.84 12.81 12.77
N ILE A 60 -25.47 13.98 12.76
CA ILE A 60 -25.60 14.81 11.55
C ILE A 60 -24.21 15.24 11.05
N TYR A 61 -23.35 15.70 11.96
CA TYR A 61 -21.97 16.07 11.64
C TYR A 61 -21.21 14.94 10.94
N TYR A 62 -21.28 13.70 11.45
CA TYR A 62 -20.58 12.58 10.80
C TYR A 62 -21.16 12.24 9.43
N ARG A 63 -22.48 12.35 9.26
CA ARG A 63 -23.13 12.15 7.95
C ARG A 63 -22.69 13.19 6.92
N GLU A 64 -22.59 14.46 7.32
CA GLU A 64 -22.10 15.53 6.45
C GLU A 64 -20.62 15.32 6.07
N CYS A 65 -19.79 14.93 7.03
CA CYS A 65 -18.40 14.56 6.79
C CYS A 65 -18.28 13.44 5.74
N GLU A 66 -19.08 12.38 5.87
CA GLU A 66 -19.09 11.27 4.92
C GLU A 66 -19.47 11.73 3.51
N SER A 67 -20.52 12.55 3.40
CA SER A 67 -20.98 13.06 2.10
C SER A 67 -19.92 13.92 1.42
N LEU A 68 -19.25 14.81 2.17
CA LEU A 68 -18.16 15.64 1.64
C LEU A 68 -16.97 14.77 1.16
N LEU A 69 -16.60 13.75 1.94
CA LEU A 69 -15.51 12.84 1.57
C LEU A 69 -15.85 12.01 0.33
N LYS A 70 -17.12 11.60 0.14
CA LYS A 70 -17.55 10.92 -1.08
C LYS A 70 -17.44 11.82 -2.31
N GLN A 71 -17.84 13.08 -2.18
CA GLN A 71 -17.66 14.08 -3.26
C GLN A 71 -16.17 14.25 -3.62
N CYS A 72 -15.28 14.23 -2.62
CA CYS A 72 -13.82 14.31 -2.85
C CYS A 72 -13.27 13.18 -3.72
N ILE A 73 -13.84 11.99 -3.63
CA ILE A 73 -13.41 10.80 -4.41
C ILE A 73 -14.26 10.61 -5.68
N GLY A 74 -15.08 11.60 -6.05
CA GLY A 74 -15.91 11.57 -7.26
C GLY A 74 -17.15 10.67 -7.15
N ILE A 75 -17.50 10.20 -5.95
CA ILE A 75 -18.72 9.46 -5.69
C ILE A 75 -19.81 10.47 -5.35
N GLN A 76 -20.83 10.58 -6.20
CA GLN A 76 -22.01 11.38 -5.89
C GLN A 76 -23.06 10.48 -5.24
N ASP A 77 -23.42 10.77 -4.00
CA ASP A 77 -24.64 10.21 -3.40
C ASP A 77 -25.81 10.79 -4.19
N GLY A 78 -26.48 9.95 -4.98
CA GLY A 78 -27.57 10.35 -5.86
C GLY A 78 -28.62 11.18 -5.12
N LYS A 79 -28.90 12.36 -5.69
CA LYS A 79 -30.14 13.10 -5.44
C LYS A 79 -31.22 12.59 -6.38
#